data_AF-A0A1G3AC38-F1
#
_entry.id   AF-A0A1G3AC38-F1
#
_cell.length_a   1.000
_cell.length_b   1.000
_cell.length_c   1.000
_cell.angle_alpha   90.00
_cell.angle_beta   90.00
_cell.angle_gamma   90.00
#
_symmetry.space_group_name_H-M   'P 1'
#
loop_
_entity.id
_entity.type
_entity.pdbx_description
1 polymer ?
#
loop_
_entity_poly.entity_id
_entity_poly.type
_entity_poly.pdbx_seq_one_letter_code
_entity_poly.pdbx_strand_id
1 'polypeptide(L)' 'MWKDPIVEEVRRIREKQAESHNFDIRRIIADARAKQGTSGHPMASFVKKRRSLRPKRKAARS' A
#
# COMPACT_ATOMS: atom_id res chain seq x y z
N MET A 1 24.08 -19.70 -3.42
CA MET A 1 22.78 -19.05 -3.21
C MET A 1 21.76 -19.78 -4.07
N TRP A 2 20.76 -20.44 -3.47
CA TRP A 2 19.71 -21.13 -4.22
C TRP A 2 18.83 -20.08 -4.91
N LYS A 3 18.63 -20.21 -6.23
CA LYS A 3 17.63 -19.46 -6.98
C LYS A 3 16.29 -20.18 -6.88
N ASP A 4 15.32 -19.57 -6.21
CA ASP A 4 13.96 -20.06 -6.13
C ASP A 4 13.22 -19.74 -7.45
N PRO A 5 12.71 -20.75 -8.16
CA PRO A 5 12.02 -20.54 -9.44
C PRO A 5 10.78 -19.64 -9.33
N ILE A 6 10.06 -19.66 -8.20
CA ILE A 6 8.88 -18.81 -7.97
C ILE A 6 9.31 -17.35 -7.86
N VAL A 7 10.41 -17.09 -7.15
CA VAL A 7 10.94 -15.73 -6.98
C VAL A 7 11.38 -15.15 -8.32
N GLU A 8 12.04 -15.95 -9.16
CA GLU A 8 12.49 -15.52 -10.49
C GLU A 8 11.32 -15.22 -11.44
N GLU A 9 10.24 -16.00 -11.38
CA GLU A 9 9.03 -15.72 -12.13
C GLU A 9 8.36 -14.42 -11.68
N VAL A 10 8.19 -14.22 -10.37
CA VAL A 10 7.62 -12.99 -9.82
C VAL A 10 8.46 -11.76 -10.20
N ARG A 11 9.79 -11.88 -10.19
CA ARG A 11 10.70 -10.83 -10.64
C ARG A 11 10.46 -10.47 -12.11
N ARG A 12 10.43 -11.48 -12.99
CA ARG A 12 10.17 -11.27 -14.43
C ARG A 12 8.83 -10.59 -14.70
N ILE A 13 7.77 -10.98 -13.97
CA ILE A 13 6.46 -10.34 -14.10
C ILE A 13 6.51 -8.87 -13.65
N ARG A 14 7.15 -8.59 -12.51
CA ARG A 14 7.28 -7.22 -11.99
C ARG A 14 8.14 -6.33 -12.88
N GLU A 15 9.20 -6.85 -13.49
CA GLU A 15 10.04 -6.12 -14.45
C GLU A 15 9.23 -5.71 -15.68
N LYS A 16 8.49 -6.65 -16.29
CA LYS A 16 7.62 -6.33 -17.44
C LYS A 16 6.56 -5.29 -17.10
N GLN A 17 5.97 -5.37 -15.91
CA GLN A 17 5.03 -4.35 -15.43
C GLN A 17 5.72 -3.00 -15.25
N ALA A 18 6.90 -2.96 -14.65
CA ALA A 18 7.64 -1.71 -14.47
C ALA A 18 8.04 -1.08 -15.81
N GLU A 19 8.47 -1.89 -16.78
CA GLU A 19 8.83 -1.46 -18.13
C GLU A 19 7.65 -0.80 -18.85
N SER A 20 6.43 -1.35 -18.76
CA SER A 20 5.23 -0.73 -19.34
C SER A 20 4.88 0.64 -18.74
N HIS A 21 5.42 0.95 -17.56
CA HIS A 21 5.28 2.24 -16.89
C HIS A 21 6.55 3.10 -16.93
N ASN A 22 7.54 2.75 -17.77
CA ASN A 22 8.85 3.41 -17.85
C ASN A 22 9.58 3.50 -16.49
N PHE A 23 9.38 2.49 -15.64
CA PHE A 23 9.89 2.45 -14.27
C PHE A 23 9.45 3.64 -13.38
N ASP A 24 8.41 4.37 -13.78
CA ASP A 24 7.84 5.45 -12.98
C ASP A 24 6.89 4.89 -11.91
N ILE A 25 7.37 4.85 -10.67
CA ILE A 25 6.63 4.38 -9.50
C ILE A 25 5.30 5.12 -9.34
N ARG A 26 5.23 6.42 -9.67
CA ARG A 26 3.99 7.19 -9.53
C ARG A 26 2.94 6.71 -10.52
N ARG A 27 3.35 6.40 -11.76
CA ARG A 27 2.46 5.83 -12.79
C ARG A 27 1.95 4.45 -12.40
N ILE A 28 2.82 3.59 -11.87
CA ILE A 28 2.44 2.25 -11.39
C ILE A 28 1.35 2.36 -10.30
N ILE A 29 1.58 3.24 -9.31
CA ILE A 29 0.62 3.43 -8.21
C ILE A 29 -0.70 4.01 -8.73
N ALA A 30 -0.65 4.97 -9.66
CA ALA A 30 -1.85 5.57 -10.23
C ALA A 30 -2.69 4.54 -10.99
N ASP A 31 -2.06 3.72 -11.83
CA ASP A 31 -2.71 2.65 -12.57
C ASP A 31 -3.31 1.58 -11.64
N ALA A 32 -2.57 1.16 -10.61
CA ALA A 32 -3.06 0.22 -9.61
C ALA A 32 -4.31 0.75 -8.88
N ARG A 33 -4.33 2.04 -8.51
CA ARG A 33 -5.51 2.68 -7.89
C ARG A 33 -6.70 2.74 -8.84
N ALA A 34 -6.47 3.06 -10.12
CA ALA A 34 -7.52 3.08 -11.13
C ALA A 34 -8.15 1.69 -11.29
N LYS A 35 -7.33 0.64 -11.46
CA LYS A 35 -7.78 -0.76 -11.54
C LYS A 35 -8.55 -1.20 -10.29
N GLN A 36 -8.08 -0.81 -9.12
CA GLN A 36 -8.76 -1.13 -7.87
C GLN A 36 -10.14 -0.46 -7.82
N GLY A 37 -10.27 0.78 -8.30
CA GLY A 37 -11.54 1.50 -8.37
C GLY A 37 -12.55 0.90 -9.34
N THR A 38 -12.08 0.32 -10.45
CA THR A 38 -12.95 -0.34 -11.45
C THR A 38 -13.23 -1.81 -11.15
N SER A 39 -12.61 -2.39 -10.11
CA SER A 39 -12.68 -3.83 -9.84
C SER A 39 -14.06 -4.33 -9.38
N GLY A 40 -14.99 -3.44 -9.05
CA GLY A 40 -16.32 -3.78 -8.53
C GLY A 40 -16.31 -4.42 -7.13
N HIS A 41 -15.13 -4.73 -6.58
CA HIS A 41 -14.98 -5.31 -5.27
C HIS A 41 -14.97 -4.23 -4.17
N PRO A 42 -15.50 -4.54 -2.96
CA PRO A 42 -15.42 -3.62 -1.83
C PRO A 42 -13.97 -3.26 -1.49
N MET A 43 -13.64 -1.98 -1.58
CA MET A 43 -12.36 -1.47 -1.07
C MET A 43 -12.42 -1.30 0.44
N ALA A 44 -11.49 -1.91 1.17
CA ALA A 44 -11.34 -1.66 2.60
C ALA A 44 -10.86 -0.22 2.85
N SER A 45 -11.65 0.57 3.58
CA SER A 45 -11.26 1.91 4.00
C SER A 45 -10.66 1.88 5.41
N PHE A 46 -9.42 2.34 5.55
CA PHE A 46 -8.80 2.53 6.85
C PHE A 46 -9.04 3.96 7.31
N VAL A 47 -10.16 4.21 7.98
CA VAL A 47 -10.42 5.51 8.59
C VAL A 47 -9.41 5.72 9.71
N LYS A 48 -8.63 6.81 9.64
CA LYS A 48 -7.65 7.17 10.67
C LYS A 48 -8.40 7.39 11.99
N LYS A 49 -8.26 6.44 12.93
CA LYS A 49 -8.90 6.53 14.25
C LYS A 49 -8.49 7.87 14.86
N ARG A 50 -9.46 8.78 15.09
CA ARG A 50 -9.20 10.07 15.75
C ARG A 50 -8.50 9.75 17.06
N ARG A 51 -7.26 10.22 17.21
CA ARG A 51 -6.47 10.08 18.43
C ARG A 51 -7.30 10.75 19.52
N SER A 52 -7.93 9.96 20.40
CA SER A 52 -8.75 10.52 21.46
C SER A 52 -7.86 11.45 22.27
N LEU A 53 -8.29 12.71 22.40
CA LEU A 53 -7.65 13.67 23.28
C LEU A 53 -7.92 13.16 24.70
N ARG A 54 -7.09 12.24 25.19
CA ARG A 54 -7.16 11.79 26.58
C ARG A 54 -6.79 13.02 27.41
N PRO A 55 -7.70 13.57 28.24
CA PRO A 55 -7.35 14.70 29.07
C PRO A 55 -6.22 14.28 30.01
N LYS A 56 -5.11 15.04 30.03
CA LYS A 56 -4.03 14.82 30.99
C LYS A 56 -4.64 14.99 32.38
N ARG A 57 -4.71 13.90 33.17
CA ARG A 57 -5.12 13.96 34.57
C ARG A 57 -4.22 15.00 35.24
N LYS A 58 -4.81 16.11 35.74
CA LYS A 58 -4.04 17.04 36.56
C LYS A 58 -3.59 16.26 37.79
N ALA A 59 -2.27 16.21 38.01
CA ALA A 59 -1.72 15.64 39.23
C ALA A 59 -2.39 16.35 40.41
N ALA A 60 -3.07 15.57 41.26
CA ALA A 60 -3.66 16.07 42.48
C ALA A 60 -2.55 16.68 43.35
N ARG A 61 -2.63 17.99 43.58
CA ARG A 61 -1.99 18.65 44.72
C ARG A 61 -3.02 18.66 45.83
N SER A 62 -2.77 17.92 46.91
CA SER A 62 -3.09 18.25 48.30
C SER A 62 -2.50 17.18 49.20
#